data_AF-A0A2J7QZB6-F1
#
_entry.id   AF-A0A2J7QZB6-F1
#
_cell.length_a   1.000
_cell.length_b   1.000
_cell.length_c   1.000
_cell.angle_alpha   90.00
_cell.angle_beta   90.00
_cell.angle_gamma   90.00
#
_symmetry.space_group_name_H-M   'P 1'
#
loop_
_entity.id
_entity.type
_entity.pdbx_description
1 polymer ?
#
loop_
_entity_poly.entity_id
_entity_poly.type
_entity_poly.pdbx_seq_one_letter_code
_entity_poly.pdbx_strand_id
1 'polypeptide(L)'
;MIDPQGQANKWVKNMEKSNNLNVIRFTSPDYSRVLENGIQFGVPVLLENVGEELDAMLEQLLQKQTFKQGGTLCIKLGDSTVEYNSNFRLYITTKLCNPHYLPEVAVKVTLLNFMVTPAGLEDQLLGIVVAKERPDLEAEKSQLIMQGAENKRMLKEIEDKILEVLFTSEVNILEDETAVNVLSSSKTLANEIQEKQSAAEDTEISIDKARLVYRPTPNYSVILFFTIGM
;
A
#
# COMPACT_ATOMS: atom_id res chain seq x y z
N MET A 1 -6.31 3.04 -10.54
CA MET A 1 -4.94 2.54 -10.68
C MET A 1 -4.68 2.23 -12.15
N ILE A 2 -3.69 2.90 -12.74
CA ILE A 2 -3.20 2.66 -14.11
C ILE A 2 -2.20 1.52 -14.02
N ASP A 3 -2.61 0.31 -14.40
CA ASP A 3 -1.90 -0.94 -14.10
C ASP A 3 -1.85 -1.86 -15.34
N PRO A 4 -1.13 -1.46 -16.41
CA PRO A 4 -1.06 -2.24 -17.64
C PRO A 4 -0.47 -3.64 -17.44
N GLN A 5 0.42 -3.81 -16.46
CA GLN A 5 1.05 -5.10 -16.13
C GLN A 5 0.28 -5.94 -15.10
N GLY A 6 -0.81 -5.42 -14.51
CA GLY A 6 -1.63 -6.14 -13.54
C GLY A 6 -0.96 -6.35 -12.17
N GLN A 7 0.07 -5.57 -11.82
CA GLN A 7 0.78 -5.69 -10.55
C GLN A 7 -0.09 -5.16 -9.40
N ALA A 8 -0.68 -3.98 -9.56
CA ALA A 8 -1.56 -3.38 -8.57
C ALA A 8 -2.79 -4.28 -8.33
N ASN A 9 -3.33 -4.85 -9.39
CA ASN A 9 -4.44 -5.79 -9.35
C ASN A 9 -4.13 -7.03 -8.48
N LYS A 10 -2.98 -7.68 -8.74
CA LYS A 10 -2.51 -8.82 -7.93
C LYS A 10 -2.26 -8.41 -6.48
N TRP A 11 -1.68 -7.24 -6.27
CA TRP A 11 -1.40 -6.71 -4.94
C TRP A 11 -2.67 -6.49 -4.13
N VAL A 12 -3.70 -5.83 -4.70
CA VAL A 12 -4.99 -5.62 -4.03
C VAL A 12 -5.66 -6.96 -3.69
N LYS A 13 -5.64 -7.94 -4.61
CA LYS A 13 -6.18 -9.29 -4.36
C LYS A 13 -5.49 -10.00 -3.19
N ASN A 14 -4.18 -9.83 -3.06
CA ASN A 14 -3.43 -10.43 -1.96
C ASN A 14 -3.65 -9.67 -0.65
N MET A 15 -3.70 -8.34 -0.69
CA MET A 15 -3.93 -7.49 0.48
C MET A 15 -5.32 -7.72 1.08
N GLU A 16 -6.35 -7.87 0.24
CA GLU A 16 -7.75 -8.04 0.66
C GLU A 16 -8.16 -9.53 0.76
N LYS A 17 -7.19 -10.45 0.81
CA LYS A 17 -7.43 -11.91 0.80
C LYS A 17 -8.27 -12.38 2.00
N SER A 18 -8.08 -11.77 3.18
CA SER A 18 -8.88 -12.05 4.38
C SER A 18 -10.25 -11.41 4.38
N ASN A 19 -10.48 -10.42 3.51
CA ASN A 19 -11.66 -9.56 3.53
C ASN A 19 -12.69 -9.95 2.46
N ASN A 20 -12.51 -11.10 1.79
CA ASN A 20 -13.41 -11.64 0.77
C ASN A 20 -13.64 -10.67 -0.42
N LEU A 21 -12.57 -10.11 -0.97
CA LEU A 21 -12.61 -9.20 -2.12
C LEU A 21 -13.46 -9.74 -3.28
N ASN A 22 -14.47 -8.96 -3.68
CA ASN A 22 -15.26 -9.25 -4.87
C ASN A 22 -14.62 -8.62 -6.10
N VAL A 23 -14.41 -9.40 -7.16
CA VAL A 23 -13.79 -8.93 -8.41
C VAL A 23 -14.85 -8.85 -9.50
N ILE A 24 -15.02 -7.67 -10.08
CA ILE A 24 -16.07 -7.36 -11.06
C ILE A 24 -15.50 -6.61 -12.27
N ARG A 25 -16.26 -6.62 -13.37
CA ARG A 25 -16.00 -5.85 -14.60
C ARG A 25 -17.32 -5.26 -15.10
N PHE A 26 -17.29 -4.16 -15.84
CA PHE A 26 -18.51 -3.61 -16.47
C PHE A 26 -19.23 -4.59 -17.39
N THR A 27 -18.50 -5.54 -17.98
CA THR A 27 -19.08 -6.61 -18.82
C THR A 27 -19.75 -7.73 -18.00
N SER A 28 -19.69 -7.68 -16.67
CA SER A 28 -20.25 -8.74 -15.82
C SER A 28 -21.75 -8.51 -15.65
N PRO A 29 -22.61 -9.50 -15.92
CA PRO A 29 -24.06 -9.32 -15.87
C PRO A 29 -24.58 -9.03 -14.45
N ASP A 30 -23.83 -9.40 -13.42
CA ASP A 30 -24.14 -9.20 -12.01
C ASP A 30 -23.39 -8.02 -11.37
N TYR A 31 -22.74 -7.19 -12.19
CA TYR A 31 -21.96 -6.01 -11.78
C TYR A 31 -22.67 -5.15 -10.72
N SER A 32 -23.89 -4.69 -11.01
CA SER A 32 -24.66 -3.80 -10.12
C SER A 32 -24.98 -4.50 -8.81
N ARG A 33 -25.47 -5.74 -8.86
CA ARG A 33 -25.86 -6.52 -7.68
C ARG A 33 -24.67 -6.80 -6.74
N VAL A 34 -23.51 -7.15 -7.31
CA VAL A 34 -22.30 -7.41 -6.51
C VAL A 34 -21.79 -6.12 -5.86
N LEU A 35 -21.89 -4.99 -6.56
CA LEU A 35 -21.50 -3.69 -6.02
C LEU A 35 -22.44 -3.24 -4.89
N GLU A 36 -23.77 -3.37 -5.07
CA GLU A 36 -24.77 -3.07 -4.03
C GLU A 36 -24.50 -3.88 -2.76
N ASN A 37 -24.30 -5.20 -2.89
CA ASN A 37 -23.96 -6.06 -1.76
C ASN A 37 -22.63 -5.67 -1.11
N GLY A 38 -21.61 -5.31 -1.91
CA GLY A 38 -20.33 -4.82 -1.40
C GLY A 38 -20.51 -3.59 -0.51
N ILE A 39 -21.28 -2.61 -0.99
CA ILE A 39 -21.57 -1.37 -0.25
C ILE A 39 -22.34 -1.66 1.04
N GLN A 40 -23.37 -2.51 0.98
CA GLN A 40 -24.23 -2.83 2.12
C GLN A 40 -23.48 -3.58 3.22
N PHE A 41 -22.71 -4.61 2.86
CA PHE A 41 -22.02 -5.47 3.82
C PHE A 41 -20.59 -5.02 4.13
N GLY A 42 -20.10 -3.95 3.50
CA GLY A 42 -18.74 -3.45 3.68
C GLY A 42 -17.67 -4.37 3.07
N VAL A 43 -18.03 -5.23 2.13
CA VAL A 43 -17.10 -6.13 1.44
C VAL A 43 -16.35 -5.33 0.37
N PRO A 44 -15.01 -5.36 0.34
CA PRO A 44 -14.23 -4.62 -0.65
C PRO A 44 -14.51 -5.15 -2.06
N VAL A 45 -14.47 -4.24 -3.03
CA VAL A 45 -14.76 -4.54 -4.44
C VAL A 45 -13.63 -4.03 -5.33
N LEU A 46 -13.16 -4.88 -6.24
CA LEU A 46 -12.17 -4.55 -7.27
C LEU A 46 -12.83 -4.57 -8.64
N LEU A 47 -12.93 -3.39 -9.26
CA LEU A 47 -13.40 -3.19 -10.62
C LEU A 47 -12.22 -3.22 -11.60
N GLU A 48 -12.19 -4.24 -12.47
CA GLU A 48 -11.09 -4.47 -13.41
C GLU A 48 -11.38 -3.98 -14.82
N ASN A 49 -10.30 -3.67 -15.55
CA ASN A 49 -10.31 -3.33 -16.97
C ASN A 49 -11.23 -2.14 -17.28
N VAL A 50 -11.24 -1.15 -16.40
CA VAL A 50 -11.98 0.09 -16.64
C VAL A 50 -11.34 0.85 -17.81
N GLY A 51 -12.17 1.27 -18.76
CA GLY A 51 -11.76 2.11 -19.88
C GLY A 51 -11.64 3.58 -19.47
N GLU A 52 -11.66 4.49 -20.44
CA GLU A 52 -11.64 5.93 -20.18
C GLU A 52 -13.00 6.45 -19.68
N GLU A 53 -14.07 5.74 -19.99
CA GLU A 53 -15.43 6.03 -19.53
C GLU A 53 -15.77 5.22 -18.28
N LEU A 54 -16.38 5.90 -17.31
CA LEU A 54 -16.94 5.32 -16.10
C LEU A 54 -18.46 5.24 -16.24
N ASP A 55 -19.04 4.16 -15.72
CA ASP A 55 -20.50 4.02 -15.66
C ASP A 55 -21.11 5.11 -14.78
N ALA A 56 -22.14 5.79 -15.28
CA ALA A 56 -22.86 6.85 -14.58
C ALA A 56 -23.47 6.38 -13.25
N MET A 57 -23.73 5.07 -13.07
CA MET A 57 -24.22 4.56 -11.79
C MET A 57 -23.20 4.72 -10.64
N LEU A 58 -21.91 4.82 -10.95
CA LEU A 58 -20.84 5.02 -9.97
C LEU A 58 -20.75 6.47 -9.46
N GLU A 59 -21.41 7.41 -10.13
CA GLU A 59 -21.24 8.85 -9.90
C GLU A 59 -21.39 9.24 -8.42
N GLN A 60 -22.49 8.79 -7.82
CA GLN A 60 -22.82 9.04 -6.42
C GLN A 60 -21.81 8.41 -5.46
N LEU A 61 -21.31 7.22 -5.81
CA LEU A 61 -20.33 6.48 -5.02
C LEU A 61 -18.96 7.15 -5.05
N LEU A 62 -18.50 7.59 -6.23
CA LEU A 62 -17.21 8.26 -6.40
C LEU A 62 -17.19 9.62 -5.70
N GLN A 63 -18.31 10.35 -5.75
CA GLN A 63 -18.47 11.61 -5.02
C GLN A 63 -18.76 11.42 -3.52
N LYS A 64 -18.93 10.18 -3.03
CA LYS A 64 -19.31 9.86 -1.65
C LYS A 64 -20.58 10.60 -1.19
N GLN A 65 -21.56 10.75 -2.08
CA GLN A 65 -22.84 11.42 -1.80
C GLN A 65 -23.75 10.54 -0.93
N THR A 66 -23.41 10.41 0.35
CA THR A 66 -24.21 9.68 1.34
C THR A 66 -25.24 10.60 2.00
N PHE A 67 -26.38 10.03 2.39
CA PHE A 67 -27.45 10.73 3.09
C PHE A 67 -28.04 9.86 4.18
N LYS A 68 -28.71 10.46 5.18
CA LYS A 68 -29.39 9.70 6.23
C LYS A 68 -30.84 9.46 5.86
N GLN A 69 -31.27 8.20 5.89
CA GLN A 69 -32.65 7.80 5.70
C GLN A 69 -33.05 6.83 6.82
N GLY A 70 -34.10 7.16 7.56
CA GLY A 70 -34.58 6.30 8.66
C GLY A 70 -33.56 6.08 9.79
N GLY A 71 -32.58 6.98 9.97
CA GLY A 71 -31.51 6.85 10.97
C GLY A 71 -30.25 6.12 10.50
N THR A 72 -30.32 5.49 9.33
CA THR A 72 -29.20 4.77 8.72
C THR A 72 -28.52 5.61 7.64
N LEU A 73 -27.20 5.45 7.46
CA LEU A 73 -26.46 6.08 6.37
C LEU A 73 -26.71 5.29 5.09
N CYS A 74 -27.18 5.95 4.04
CA CYS A 74 -27.52 5.36 2.76
C CYS A 74 -26.81 6.09 1.62
N ILE A 75 -26.69 5.42 0.49
CA ILE A 75 -26.21 5.98 -0.77
C ILE A 75 -27.14 5.56 -1.91
N LYS A 76 -27.30 6.43 -2.90
CA LYS A 76 -28.02 6.09 -4.12
C LYS A 76 -27.04 5.51 -5.14
N LEU A 77 -27.33 4.34 -5.69
CA LEU A 77 -26.53 3.69 -6.72
C LEU A 77 -27.44 3.40 -7.92
N GLY A 78 -27.29 4.18 -9.00
CA GLY A 78 -28.27 4.18 -10.09
C GLY A 78 -29.66 4.54 -9.57
N ASP A 79 -30.63 3.63 -9.74
CA ASP A 79 -32.00 3.78 -9.23
C ASP A 79 -32.21 3.18 -7.84
N SER A 80 -31.28 2.38 -7.34
CA SER A 80 -31.34 1.71 -6.04
C SER A 80 -30.88 2.62 -4.90
N THR A 81 -31.51 2.50 -3.73
CA THR A 81 -31.00 3.06 -2.48
C THR A 81 -30.45 1.93 -1.61
N VAL A 82 -29.18 2.05 -1.22
CA VAL A 82 -28.45 1.00 -0.50
C VAL A 82 -27.95 1.57 0.82
N GLU A 83 -28.02 0.78 1.89
CA GLU A 83 -27.36 1.11 3.15
C GLU A 83 -25.83 1.17 2.94
N TYR A 84 -25.21 2.24 3.42
CA TYR A 84 -23.79 2.49 3.19
C TYR A 84 -22.97 2.06 4.41
N ASN A 85 -22.10 1.07 4.22
CA ASN A 85 -21.16 0.65 5.25
C ASN A 85 -19.85 1.44 5.16
N SER A 86 -19.44 2.08 6.26
CA SER A 86 -18.21 2.89 6.32
C SER A 86 -16.92 2.10 6.07
N ASN A 87 -16.94 0.77 6.23
CA ASN A 87 -15.79 -0.10 5.95
C ASN A 87 -15.63 -0.45 4.47
N PHE A 88 -16.60 -0.11 3.63
CA PHE A 88 -16.57 -0.41 2.20
C PHE A 88 -15.37 0.26 1.51
N ARG A 89 -14.71 -0.50 0.62
CA ARG A 89 -13.59 -0.02 -0.21
C ARG A 89 -13.81 -0.39 -1.67
N LEU A 90 -13.66 0.59 -2.55
CA LEU A 90 -13.70 0.37 -3.99
C LEU A 90 -12.30 0.58 -4.59
N TYR A 91 -11.81 -0.43 -5.29
CA TYR A 91 -10.57 -0.40 -6.06
C TYR A 91 -10.89 -0.43 -7.54
N ILE A 92 -10.22 0.40 -8.33
CA ILE A 92 -10.40 0.48 -9.78
C ILE A 92 -9.06 0.28 -10.47
N THR A 93 -8.98 -0.67 -11.40
CA THR A 93 -7.79 -0.90 -12.23
C THR A 93 -8.11 -0.74 -13.71
N THR A 94 -7.21 -0.09 -14.45
CA THR A 94 -7.23 -0.05 -15.92
C THR A 94 -5.96 -0.70 -16.46
N LYS A 95 -6.08 -1.34 -17.63
CA LYS A 95 -4.95 -1.85 -18.40
C LYS A 95 -4.42 -0.87 -19.44
N LEU A 96 -5.07 0.27 -19.61
CA LEU A 96 -4.63 1.31 -20.53
C LEU A 96 -3.31 1.89 -20.00
N CYS A 97 -2.26 1.93 -20.81
CA CYS A 97 -0.96 2.48 -20.41
C CYS A 97 -1.01 4.00 -20.21
N ASN A 98 -1.76 4.69 -21.08
CA ASN A 98 -1.89 6.15 -21.06
C ASN A 98 -3.35 6.55 -21.29
N PRO A 99 -4.26 6.31 -20.33
CA PRO A 99 -5.67 6.66 -20.47
C PRO A 99 -5.86 8.19 -20.42
N HIS A 100 -6.65 8.72 -21.35
CA HIS A 100 -7.00 10.14 -21.40
C HIS A 100 -8.31 10.41 -20.66
N TYR A 101 -8.25 10.35 -19.33
CA TYR A 101 -9.42 10.65 -18.50
C TYR A 101 -9.79 12.14 -18.58
N LEU A 102 -11.09 12.41 -18.68
CA LEU A 102 -11.62 13.77 -18.57
C LEU A 102 -11.28 14.36 -17.19
N PRO A 103 -11.06 15.69 -17.07
CA PRO A 103 -10.77 16.34 -15.79
C PRO A 103 -11.80 16.03 -14.71
N GLU A 104 -13.05 15.84 -15.10
CA GLU A 104 -14.14 15.43 -14.22
C GLU A 104 -13.85 14.13 -13.47
N VAL A 105 -13.25 13.13 -14.12
CA VAL A 105 -12.85 11.87 -13.47
C VAL A 105 -11.71 12.11 -12.49
N ALA A 106 -10.70 12.90 -12.88
CA ALA A 106 -9.53 13.19 -12.06
C ALA A 106 -9.84 13.94 -10.75
N VAL A 107 -10.95 14.69 -10.70
CA VAL A 107 -11.41 15.35 -9.47
C VAL A 107 -12.11 14.39 -8.51
N LYS A 108 -12.76 13.33 -9.04
CA LYS A 108 -13.56 12.39 -8.24
C LYS A 108 -12.73 11.24 -7.66
N VAL A 109 -11.66 10.84 -8.35
CA VAL A 109 -10.84 9.68 -7.95
C VAL A 109 -9.38 10.06 -7.80
N THR A 110 -8.69 9.38 -6.88
CA THR A 110 -7.23 9.44 -6.80
C THR A 110 -6.62 8.54 -7.87
N LEU A 111 -6.01 9.15 -8.87
CA LEU A 111 -5.27 8.42 -9.90
C LEU A 111 -3.89 8.01 -9.37
N LEU A 112 -3.61 6.72 -9.45
CA LEU A 112 -2.32 6.12 -9.09
C LEU A 112 -1.72 5.47 -10.32
N ASN A 113 -0.47 5.80 -10.63
CA ASN A 113 0.28 5.20 -11.73
C ASN A 113 1.09 4.00 -11.23
N PHE A 114 0.75 2.80 -11.71
CA PHE A 114 1.44 1.54 -11.44
C PHE A 114 2.16 1.01 -12.69
N MET A 115 2.36 1.85 -13.71
CA MET A 115 3.19 1.50 -14.85
C MET A 115 4.61 1.22 -14.39
N VAL A 116 5.14 0.08 -14.84
CA VAL A 116 6.53 -0.29 -14.58
C VAL A 116 7.47 0.76 -15.16
N THR A 117 8.36 1.29 -14.32
CA THR A 117 9.41 2.22 -14.75
C THR A 117 10.69 1.46 -15.10
N PRO A 118 11.55 1.97 -16.01
CA PRO A 118 12.83 1.35 -16.32
C PRO A 118 13.70 1.10 -15.09
N ALA A 119 13.81 2.10 -14.20
CA ALA A 119 14.56 1.96 -12.95
C ALA A 119 13.95 0.89 -12.03
N GLY A 120 12.62 0.90 -11.85
CA GLY A 120 11.95 -0.09 -11.01
C GLY A 120 12.08 -1.53 -11.53
N LEU A 121 12.03 -1.73 -12.84
CA LEU A 121 12.28 -3.03 -13.45
C LEU A 121 13.75 -3.45 -13.34
N GLU A 122 14.69 -2.52 -13.51
CA GLU A 122 16.13 -2.77 -13.36
C GLU A 122 16.43 -3.30 -11.96
N ASP A 123 15.89 -2.65 -10.93
CA ASP A 123 16.10 -3.04 -9.53
C ASP A 123 15.44 -4.40 -9.22
N GLN A 124 14.25 -4.67 -9.75
CA GLN A 124 13.58 -5.96 -9.60
C GLN A 124 14.40 -7.09 -10.23
N LEU A 125 14.86 -6.88 -11.47
CA LEU A 125 15.69 -7.86 -12.18
C LEU A 125 17.06 -8.03 -11.51
N LEU A 126 17.64 -6.95 -10.97
CA LEU A 126 18.87 -7.01 -10.19
C LEU A 126 18.71 -7.90 -8.97
N GLY A 127 17.60 -7.76 -8.22
CA GLY A 127 17.28 -8.65 -7.11
C GLY A 127 17.21 -10.11 -7.55
N ILE A 128 16.55 -10.42 -8.66
CA ILE A 128 16.43 -11.79 -9.19
C ILE A 128 17.80 -12.36 -9.59
N VAL A 129 18.63 -11.58 -10.27
CA VAL A 129 19.99 -12.01 -10.68
C VAL A 129 20.87 -12.24 -9.46
N VAL A 130 20.89 -11.31 -8.50
CA VAL A 130 21.66 -11.43 -7.26
C VAL A 130 21.20 -12.63 -6.45
N ALA A 131 19.88 -12.86 -6.32
CA ALA A 131 19.33 -14.03 -5.63
C ALA A 131 19.81 -15.36 -6.24
N LYS A 132 20.08 -15.37 -7.55
CA LYS A 132 20.55 -16.57 -8.26
C LYS A 132 22.06 -16.76 -8.17
N GLU A 133 22.84 -15.69 -8.34
CA GLU A 133 24.31 -15.72 -8.39
C GLU A 133 24.93 -15.69 -6.98
N ARG A 134 24.34 -14.93 -6.07
CA ARG A 134 24.79 -14.71 -4.68
C ARG A 134 23.60 -14.74 -3.71
N PRO A 135 23.00 -15.92 -3.50
CA PRO A 135 21.86 -16.08 -2.60
C PRO A 135 22.19 -15.67 -1.15
N ASP A 136 23.46 -15.77 -0.76
CA ASP A 136 23.97 -15.31 0.54
C ASP A 136 23.81 -13.79 0.71
N LEU A 137 24.19 -13.00 -0.30
CA LEU A 137 24.02 -11.53 -0.27
C LEU A 137 22.54 -11.12 -0.25
N GLU A 138 21.70 -11.83 -1.00
CA GLU A 138 20.26 -11.54 -1.02
C GLU A 138 19.57 -11.91 0.29
N ALA A 139 19.98 -13.03 0.92
CA ALA A 139 19.49 -13.43 2.24
C ALA A 139 19.90 -12.42 3.32
N GLU A 140 21.16 -11.97 3.30
CA GLU A 140 21.65 -10.93 4.22
C GLU A 140 20.89 -9.61 4.02
N LYS A 141 20.68 -9.19 2.77
CA LYS A 141 19.86 -8.01 2.47
C LYS A 141 18.43 -8.15 2.99
N SER A 142 17.80 -9.30 2.75
CA SER A 142 16.44 -9.58 3.22
C SER A 142 16.35 -9.56 4.74
N GLN A 143 17.35 -10.09 5.43
CA GLN A 143 17.45 -10.06 6.89
C GLN A 143 17.58 -8.63 7.42
N LEU A 144 18.44 -7.81 6.81
CA LEU A 144 18.61 -6.40 7.19
C LEU A 144 17.32 -5.60 6.99
N ILE A 145 16.57 -5.84 5.91
CA ILE A 145 15.27 -5.19 5.67
C ILE A 145 14.27 -5.56 6.77
N MET A 146 14.15 -6.84 7.10
CA MET A 146 13.26 -7.29 8.17
C MET A 146 13.67 -6.71 9.53
N GLN A 147 14.97 -6.71 9.84
CA GLN A 147 15.50 -6.13 11.07
C GLN A 147 15.25 -4.62 11.12
N GLY A 148 15.45 -3.90 10.02
CA GLY A 148 15.19 -2.46 9.96
C GLY A 148 13.71 -2.11 10.12
N ALA A 149 12.81 -2.92 9.55
CA ALA A 149 11.37 -2.77 9.76
C ALA A 149 10.99 -3.00 11.23
N GLU A 150 11.57 -4.02 11.86
CA GLU A 150 11.34 -4.34 13.27
C GLU A 150 11.91 -3.25 14.20
N ASN A 151 13.13 -2.78 13.94
CA ASN A 151 13.74 -1.68 14.68
C ASN A 151 12.87 -0.41 14.62
N LYS A 152 12.38 -0.04 13.42
CA LYS A 152 11.48 1.11 13.23
C LYS A 152 10.16 0.92 13.99
N ARG A 153 9.62 -0.30 14.02
CA ARG A 153 8.43 -0.64 14.81
C ARG A 153 8.68 -0.45 16.30
N MET A 154 9.77 -1.02 16.82
CA MET A 154 10.14 -0.90 18.23
C MET A 154 10.39 0.57 18.64
N LEU A 155 11.05 1.37 17.80
CA LEU A 155 11.26 2.80 18.06
C LEU A 155 9.92 3.54 18.18
N LYS A 156 8.96 3.24 17.30
CA LYS A 156 7.61 3.81 17.36
C LYS A 156 6.86 3.35 18.62
N GLU A 157 6.92 2.07 18.97
CA GLU A 157 6.30 1.55 20.20
C GLU A 157 6.88 2.21 21.46
N ILE A 158 8.20 2.48 21.47
CA ILE A 158 8.86 3.23 22.54
C ILE A 158 8.38 4.68 22.58
N GLU A 159 8.26 5.34 21.42
CA GLU A 159 7.75 6.71 21.33
C GLU A 159 6.31 6.81 21.84
N ASP A 160 5.43 5.92 21.40
CA ASP A 160 4.04 5.84 21.83
C ASP A 160 3.95 5.62 23.35
N LYS A 161 4.80 4.75 23.91
CA LYS A 161 4.88 4.51 25.36
C LYS A 161 5.36 5.74 26.15
N ILE A 162 6.34 6.49 25.62
CA ILE A 162 6.80 7.73 26.23
C ILE A 162 5.65 8.75 26.26
N LEU A 163 4.92 8.90 25.16
CA LEU A 163 3.77 9.80 25.06
C LEU A 163 2.65 9.40 26.03
N GLU A 164 2.37 8.11 26.17
CA GLU A 164 1.38 7.59 27.12
C GLU A 164 1.75 7.92 28.57
N VAL A 165 3.01 7.72 28.97
CA VAL A 165 3.50 8.05 30.31
C VAL A 165 3.42 9.55 30.57
N LEU A 166 3.82 10.38 29.59
CA LEU A 166 3.73 11.84 29.69
C LEU A 166 2.28 12.32 29.81
N PHE A 167 1.34 11.66 29.15
CA PHE A 167 -0.08 12.03 29.17
C PHE A 167 -0.80 11.58 30.44
N THR A 168 -0.45 10.42 30.98
CA THR A 168 -1.08 9.84 32.18
C THR A 168 -0.57 10.49 33.47
N SER A 169 0.60 11.15 33.42
CA SER A 169 1.19 11.84 34.56
C SER A 169 0.43 13.14 34.87
N GLU A 170 -0.62 13.08 35.68
CA GLU A 170 -1.34 14.27 36.19
C GLU A 170 -0.54 15.04 37.28
N VAL A 171 0.42 14.36 37.93
CA VAL A 171 1.31 14.90 38.97
C VAL A 171 2.64 15.34 38.34
N ASN A 172 3.40 16.21 39.03
CA ASN A 172 4.77 16.56 38.68
C ASN A 172 5.59 15.29 38.37
N ILE A 173 5.96 15.09 37.10
CA ILE A 173 6.63 13.87 36.62
C ILE A 173 7.98 13.61 37.31
N LEU A 174 8.57 14.63 37.93
CA LEU A 174 9.79 14.51 38.72
C LEU A 174 9.57 13.77 40.06
N GLU A 175 8.33 13.65 40.51
CA GLU A 175 7.94 12.98 41.76
C GLU A 175 7.43 11.56 41.52
N ASP A 176 7.11 11.21 40.26
CA ASP A 176 6.73 9.86 39.88
C ASP A 176 7.99 9.03 39.50
N GLU A 177 8.54 8.36 40.50
CA GLU A 177 9.69 7.47 40.34
C GLU A 177 9.45 6.38 39.28
N THR A 178 8.20 5.93 39.10
CA THR A 178 7.86 4.92 38.09
C THR A 178 7.92 5.50 36.68
N ALA A 179 7.40 6.71 36.47
CA ALA A 179 7.49 7.42 35.20
C ALA A 179 8.95 7.72 34.84
N VAL A 180 9.76 8.19 35.79
CA VAL A 180 11.19 8.46 35.58
C VAL A 180 11.96 7.19 35.17
N ASN A 181 11.69 6.07 35.84
CA ASN A 181 12.33 4.79 35.51
C ASN A 181 11.92 4.26 34.13
N VAL A 182 10.64 4.38 33.77
CA VAL A 182 10.15 3.99 32.44
C VAL A 182 10.75 4.87 31.34
N LEU A 183 10.83 6.18 31.55
CA LEU A 183 11.44 7.10 30.59
C LEU A 183 12.94 6.85 30.42
N SER A 184 13.65 6.61 31.52
CA SER A 184 15.10 6.32 31.50
C SER A 184 15.40 5.01 30.76
N SER A 185 14.69 3.93 31.08
CA SER A 185 14.86 2.63 30.40
C SER A 185 14.47 2.69 28.92
N SER A 186 13.37 3.40 28.60
CA SER A 186 12.92 3.59 27.22
C SER A 186 13.92 4.39 26.39
N LYS A 187 14.54 5.43 26.96
CA LYS A 187 15.60 6.20 26.31
C LYS A 187 16.84 5.37 26.03
N THR A 188 17.28 4.55 27.00
CA THR A 188 18.43 3.66 26.80
C THR A 188 18.17 2.66 25.68
N LEU A 189 17.00 2.00 25.70
CA LEU A 189 16.62 1.05 24.66
C LEU A 189 16.50 1.72 23.28
N ALA A 190 15.93 2.92 23.20
CA ALA A 190 15.84 3.67 21.95
C ALA A 190 17.23 3.98 21.37
N ASN A 191 18.18 4.40 22.21
CA ASN A 191 19.56 4.66 21.77
C ASN A 191 20.23 3.37 21.26
N GLU A 192 20.07 2.25 21.96
CA GLU A 192 20.63 0.96 21.52
C GLU A 192 20.05 0.50 20.17
N ILE A 193 18.74 0.67 19.95
CA ILE A 193 18.09 0.34 18.68
C ILE A 193 18.58 1.29 17.58
N GLN A 194 18.73 2.57 17.88
CA GLN A 194 19.24 3.56 16.93
C GLN A 194 20.67 3.26 16.48
N GLU A 195 21.55 2.84 17.40
CA GLU A 195 22.91 2.40 17.06
C GLU A 195 22.90 1.15 16.17
N LYS A 196 22.08 0.15 16.50
CA LYS A 196 21.90 -1.05 15.65
C LYS A 196 21.36 -0.70 14.27
N GLN A 197 20.44 0.25 14.19
CA GLN A 197 19.87 0.74 12.94
C GLN A 197 20.92 1.43 12.07
N SER A 198 21.78 2.27 12.67
CA SER A 198 22.89 2.91 11.95
C SER A 198 23.87 1.87 11.38
N ALA A 199 24.24 0.85 12.16
CA ALA A 199 25.14 -0.21 11.68
C ALA A 199 24.51 -1.06 10.56
N ALA A 200 23.20 -1.30 10.63
CA ALA A 200 22.46 -1.98 9.57
C ALA A 200 22.44 -1.17 8.26
N GLU A 201 22.27 0.15 8.34
CA GLU A 201 22.29 1.07 7.19
C GLU A 201 23.68 1.10 6.51
N ASP A 202 24.76 1.16 7.29
CA ASP A 202 26.13 1.08 6.75
C ASP A 202 26.39 -0.25 6.03
N THR A 203 25.87 -1.34 6.59
CA THR A 203 25.96 -2.68 6.00
C THR A 203 25.14 -2.76 4.71
N GLU A 204 23.93 -2.18 4.68
CA GLU A 204 23.08 -2.09 3.49
C GLU A 204 23.77 -1.34 2.35
N ILE A 205 24.45 -0.23 2.63
CA ILE A 205 25.24 0.52 1.64
C ILE A 205 26.35 -0.35 1.04
N SER A 206 27.03 -1.15 1.86
CA SER A 206 28.08 -2.07 1.41
C SER A 206 27.51 -3.17 0.51
N ILE A 207 26.39 -3.76 0.91
CA ILE A 207 25.68 -4.79 0.13
C ILE A 207 25.20 -4.22 -1.19
N ASP A 208 24.62 -3.02 -1.21
CA ASP A 208 24.16 -2.40 -2.45
C ASP A 208 25.31 -2.10 -3.41
N LYS A 209 26.48 -1.68 -2.91
CA LYS A 209 27.69 -1.58 -3.74
C LYS A 209 28.11 -2.93 -4.31
N ALA A 210 28.06 -4.00 -3.52
CA ALA A 210 28.37 -5.35 -3.99
C ALA A 210 27.39 -5.84 -5.08
N ARG A 211 26.10 -5.45 -4.97
CA ARG A 211 25.06 -5.77 -5.96
C ARG A 211 25.28 -5.08 -7.30
N LEU A 212 25.89 -3.88 -7.33
CA LEU A 212 26.12 -3.13 -8.57
C LEU A 212 26.96 -3.88 -9.62
N VAL A 213 27.78 -4.84 -9.21
CA VAL A 213 28.57 -5.68 -10.14
C VAL A 213 27.66 -6.47 -11.10
N TYR A 214 26.45 -6.82 -10.65
CA TYR A 214 25.48 -7.59 -11.43
C TYR A 214 24.56 -6.73 -12.30
N ARG A 215 24.67 -5.40 -12.22
CA ARG A 215 23.81 -4.43 -12.91
C ARG A 215 23.77 -4.53 -14.45
N PRO A 216 24.85 -4.92 -15.17
CA PRO A 216 24.81 -4.97 -16.65
C PRO A 216 23.70 -5.87 -17.21
N THR A 217 23.42 -7.02 -16.57
CA THR A 217 22.42 -7.99 -17.03
C THR A 217 20.98 -7.49 -16.89
N PRO A 218 20.54 -6.96 -15.73
CA PRO A 218 19.27 -6.25 -15.59
C PRO A 218 19.12 -5.10 -16.57
N ASN A 219 20.16 -4.27 -16.74
CA ASN A 219 20.11 -3.11 -17.63
C ASN A 219 19.78 -3.51 -19.08
N TYR A 220 20.49 -4.51 -19.61
CA TYR A 220 20.21 -5.05 -20.94
C TYR A 220 18.78 -5.61 -21.06
N SER A 221 18.34 -6.34 -20.03
CA SER A 221 17.01 -6.95 -20.00
C SER A 221 15.88 -5.90 -19.94
N VAL A 222 16.08 -4.79 -19.23
CA VAL A 222 15.15 -3.66 -19.20
C VAL A 222 15.03 -3.01 -20.57
N ILE A 223 16.16 -2.75 -21.25
CA ILE A 223 16.14 -2.19 -22.61
C ILE A 223 15.35 -3.12 -23.54
N LEU A 224 15.60 -4.43 -23.48
CA LEU A 224 14.87 -5.41 -24.28
C LEU A 224 13.36 -5.41 -23.97
N PHE A 225 12.98 -5.37 -22.69
CA PHE A 225 11.59 -5.32 -22.26
C PHE A 225 10.87 -4.09 -22.82
N PHE A 226 11.46 -2.90 -22.72
CA PHE A 226 10.84 -1.66 -23.18
C PHE A 226 10.91 -1.44 -24.70
N THR A 227 11.81 -2.13 -25.41
CA THR A 227 11.83 -2.10 -26.88
C THR A 227 10.86 -3.09 -27.53
N ILE A 228 10.50 -4.18 -26.85
CA ILE A 228 9.55 -5.19 -27.35
C ILE A 228 8.13 -4.99 -26.80
N GLY A 229 8.01 -4.59 -25.54
CA GLY A 229 6.75 -4.59 -24.77
C GLY A 229 6.01 -3.25 -24.71
N MET A 230 6.57 -2.18 -25.26
CA MET A 230 5.89 -0.92 -25.55
C MET A 230 5.94 -0.65 -27.06
#